data_AF-A0A075FTT4-F1
#
_entry.id   AF-A0A075FTT4-F1
#
_cell.length_a   1.000
_cell.length_b   1.000
_cell.length_c   1.000
_cell.angle_alpha   90.00
_cell.angle_beta   90.00
_cell.angle_gamma   90.00
#
_symmetry.space_group_name_H-M   'P 1'
#
loop_
_entity.id
_entity.type
_entity.pdbx_description
1 polymer ?
#
loop_
_entity_poly.entity_id
_entity_poly.type
_entity_poly.pdbx_seq_one_letter_code
_entity_poly.pdbx_strand_id
1 'polypeptide(L)'
;MSIFFVYSSDQAKMRGEAFGKALEFIQEDLRKLTHSFDSKVSMFKQGDISKGEFSEFTKKHEREMEKIILRYDNLQIPQSFVSSVELFKLSAETQLESDHYMIEWVRTGEDSAHIRSDSLLQQSFDYEMAALAKFKLAQGQTNP
;
A
#
# COMPACT_ATOMS: atom_id res chain seq x y z
N MET A 1 41.98 -13.79 -6.83
CA MET A 1 40.71 -13.38 -7.48
C MET A 1 39.55 -13.52 -6.48
N SER A 2 39.63 -12.92 -5.29
CA SER A 2 38.74 -13.32 -4.18
C SER A 2 38.30 -12.18 -3.25
N ILE A 3 38.76 -10.94 -3.47
CA ILE A 3 38.32 -9.78 -2.68
C ILE A 3 37.08 -9.12 -3.31
N PHE A 4 36.99 -9.11 -4.65
CA PHE A 4 35.86 -8.54 -5.38
C PHE A 4 34.54 -9.33 -5.22
N PHE A 5 34.60 -10.67 -5.16
CA PHE A 5 33.40 -11.50 -4.97
C PHE A 5 32.81 -11.32 -3.56
N VAL A 6 33.66 -11.26 -2.53
CA VAL A 6 33.23 -11.07 -1.13
C VAL A 6 32.67 -9.66 -0.91
N TYR A 7 33.34 -8.63 -1.44
CA TYR A 7 32.84 -7.25 -1.39
C TYR A 7 31.51 -7.09 -2.15
N SER A 8 31.36 -7.76 -3.30
CA SER A 8 30.13 -7.77 -4.08
C SER A 8 28.98 -8.51 -3.38
N SER A 9 29.25 -9.61 -2.66
CA SER A 9 28.24 -10.36 -1.92
C SER A 9 27.74 -9.60 -0.68
N ASP A 10 28.65 -8.95 0.05
CA ASP A 10 28.28 -8.12 1.21
C ASP A 10 27.48 -6.90 0.79
N GLN A 11 27.84 -6.26 -0.32
CA GLN A 11 27.05 -5.17 -0.90
C GLN A 11 25.67 -5.63 -1.40
N ALA A 12 25.56 -6.83 -1.97
CA ALA A 12 24.27 -7.38 -2.40
C ALA A 12 23.36 -7.65 -1.19
N LYS A 13 23.92 -8.20 -0.10
CA LYS A 13 23.20 -8.43 1.15
C LYS A 13 22.71 -7.13 1.78
N MET A 14 23.58 -6.12 1.91
CA MET A 14 23.20 -4.81 2.43
C MET A 14 22.11 -4.12 1.59
N ARG A 15 22.18 -4.25 0.25
CA ARG A 15 21.14 -3.73 -0.65
C ARG A 15 19.81 -4.46 -0.49
N GLY A 16 19.83 -5.78 -0.34
CA GLY A 16 18.64 -6.58 -0.06
C GLY A 16 17.98 -6.21 1.27
N GLU A 17 18.76 -6.03 2.33
CA GLU A 17 18.26 -5.59 3.64
C GLU A 17 17.69 -4.16 3.59
N ALA A 18 18.34 -3.24 2.87
CA ALA A 18 17.85 -1.88 2.68
C ALA A 18 16.52 -1.84 1.90
N PHE A 19 16.42 -2.62 0.81
CA PHE A 19 15.18 -2.79 0.05
C PHE A 19 14.06 -3.35 0.93
N GLY A 20 14.32 -4.43 1.68
CA GLY A 20 13.33 -5.05 2.55
C GLY A 20 12.77 -4.10 3.60
N LYS A 21 13.64 -3.34 4.28
CA LYS A 21 13.22 -2.32 5.25
C LYS A 21 12.44 -1.18 4.60
N ALA A 22 12.86 -0.70 3.42
CA ALA A 22 12.16 0.37 2.72
C ALA A 22 10.74 -0.06 2.32
N LEU A 23 10.58 -1.29 1.81
CA LEU A 23 9.27 -1.86 1.49
C LEU A 23 8.42 -2.04 2.75
N GLU A 24 8.99 -2.56 3.84
CA GLU A 24 8.31 -2.70 5.13
C GLU A 24 7.77 -1.35 5.64
N PHE A 25 8.57 -0.29 5.59
CA PHE A 25 8.10 1.05 5.98
C PHE A 25 6.97 1.57 5.09
N ILE A 26 6.97 1.25 3.80
CA ILE A 26 5.87 1.62 2.90
C ILE A 26 4.59 0.89 3.32
N GLN A 27 4.65 -0.42 3.55
CA GLN A 27 3.49 -1.22 3.97
C GLN A 27 2.94 -0.76 5.34
N GLU A 28 3.82 -0.47 6.28
CA GLU A 28 3.42 -0.04 7.62
C GLU A 28 2.76 1.34 7.62
N ASP A 29 3.26 2.28 6.82
CA ASP A 29 2.63 3.60 6.67
C ASP A 29 1.29 3.50 5.95
N LEU A 30 1.19 2.64 4.92
CA LEU A 30 -0.06 2.36 4.22
C LEU A 30 -1.11 1.83 5.19
N ARG A 31 -0.77 0.79 5.97
CA ARG A 31 -1.64 0.18 6.99
C ARG A 31 -2.17 1.20 8.00
N LYS A 32 -1.32 2.13 8.46
CA LYS A 32 -1.72 3.19 9.39
C LYS A 32 -2.73 4.15 8.74
N LEU A 33 -2.53 4.54 7.49
CA LEU A 33 -3.48 5.39 6.77
C LEU A 33 -4.82 4.67 6.55
N THR A 34 -4.80 3.42 6.09
CA THR A 34 -6.00 2.59 5.91
C THR A 34 -6.81 2.51 7.21
N HIS A 35 -6.16 2.13 8.31
CA HIS A 35 -6.83 2.07 9.62
C HIS A 35 -7.38 3.41 10.09
N SER A 36 -6.65 4.50 9.84
CA SER A 36 -7.14 5.84 10.18
C SER A 36 -8.36 6.23 9.34
N PHE A 37 -8.40 5.84 8.07
CA PHE A 37 -9.53 6.09 7.18
C PHE A 37 -10.77 5.29 7.60
N ASP A 38 -10.62 3.99 7.81
CA ASP A 38 -11.70 3.11 8.29
C ASP A 38 -12.31 3.59 9.60
N SER A 39 -11.47 4.04 10.52
CA SER A 39 -11.91 4.64 11.79
C SER A 39 -12.75 5.89 11.54
N LYS A 40 -12.31 6.79 10.64
CA LYS A 40 -13.06 8.01 10.31
C LYS A 40 -14.37 7.72 9.58
N VAL A 41 -14.40 6.73 8.69
CA VAL A 41 -15.64 6.26 8.04
C VAL A 41 -16.61 5.74 9.10
N SER A 42 -16.13 4.96 10.06
CA SER A 42 -16.95 4.42 11.16
C SER A 42 -17.52 5.52 12.05
N MET A 43 -16.69 6.50 12.46
CA MET A 43 -17.12 7.67 13.22
C MET A 43 -18.18 8.47 12.46
N PHE A 44 -18.02 8.67 11.15
CA PHE A 44 -19.03 9.35 10.32
C PHE A 44 -20.34 8.58 10.30
N LYS A 45 -20.30 7.26 10.07
CA LYS A 45 -21.47 6.36 10.08
C LYS A 45 -22.22 6.39 11.44
N GLN A 46 -21.50 6.56 12.54
CA GLN A 46 -22.06 6.65 13.89
C GLN A 46 -22.61 8.05 14.23
N GLY A 47 -22.31 9.06 13.40
CA GLY A 47 -22.68 10.46 13.65
C GLY A 47 -21.72 11.20 14.59
N ASP A 48 -20.57 10.60 14.91
CA ASP A 48 -19.56 11.18 15.83
C ASP A 48 -18.78 12.32 15.19
N ILE A 49 -18.69 12.36 13.85
CA ILE A 49 -18.10 13.46 13.10
C ILE A 49 -19.04 13.93 12.01
N SER A 50 -19.00 15.24 11.75
CA SER A 50 -19.73 15.84 10.65
C SER A 50 -19.09 15.51 9.30
N LYS A 51 -19.89 15.68 8.24
CA LYS A 51 -19.43 15.63 6.86
C LYS A 51 -18.30 16.63 6.56
N GLY A 52 -18.31 17.79 7.23
CA GLY A 52 -17.27 18.81 7.10
C GLY A 52 -15.93 18.33 7.66
N GLU A 53 -15.94 17.79 8.88
CA GLU A 53 -14.75 17.20 9.52
C GLU A 53 -14.21 16.01 8.73
N PHE A 54 -15.09 15.15 8.20
CA PHE A 54 -14.69 14.05 7.33
C PHE A 54 -13.99 14.56 6.07
N SER A 55 -14.56 15.58 5.40
CA SER A 55 -13.99 16.16 4.18
C SER A 55 -12.63 16.84 4.41
N GLU A 56 -12.40 17.46 5.57
CA GLU A 56 -11.08 18.02 5.90
C GLU A 56 -10.04 16.92 6.11
N PHE A 57 -10.42 15.86 6.81
CA PHE A 57 -9.57 14.69 7.00
C PHE A 57 -9.19 14.02 5.67
N THR A 58 -10.14 13.82 4.76
CA THR A 58 -9.90 13.05 3.53
C THR A 58 -8.93 13.76 2.58
N LYS A 59 -8.95 15.09 2.50
CA LYS A 59 -7.95 15.86 1.74
C LYS A 59 -6.52 15.64 2.21
N LYS A 60 -6.33 15.37 3.50
CA LYS A 60 -5.01 15.01 4.04
C LYS A 60 -4.71 13.55 3.70
N HIS A 61 -5.66 12.66 3.92
CA HIS A 61 -5.54 11.23 3.61
C HIS A 61 -5.11 10.96 2.16
N GLU A 62 -5.83 11.53 1.18
CA GLU A 62 -5.53 11.37 -0.26
C GLU A 62 -4.08 11.75 -0.58
N ARG A 63 -3.63 12.93 -0.11
CA ARG A 63 -2.26 13.40 -0.32
C ARG A 63 -1.20 12.50 0.32
N GLU A 64 -1.48 11.92 1.49
CA GLU A 64 -0.54 10.99 2.12
C GLU A 64 -0.53 9.63 1.42
N MET A 65 -1.68 9.13 0.96
CA MET A 65 -1.77 7.93 0.12
C MET A 65 -0.98 8.08 -1.19
N GLU A 66 -1.14 9.20 -1.90
CA GLU A 66 -0.38 9.50 -3.11
C GLU A 66 1.14 9.49 -2.85
N LYS A 67 1.59 10.09 -1.74
CA LYS A 67 3.01 10.07 -1.34
C LYS A 67 3.51 8.65 -1.08
N ILE A 68 2.70 7.80 -0.46
CA ILE A 68 3.05 6.40 -0.22
C ILE A 68 3.15 5.64 -1.55
N ILE A 69 2.18 5.81 -2.45
CA ILE A 69 2.17 5.17 -3.77
C ILE A 69 3.43 5.56 -4.56
N LEU A 70 3.81 6.84 -4.55
CA LEU A 70 5.03 7.34 -5.19
C LEU A 70 6.32 6.75 -4.60
N ARG A 71 6.33 6.28 -3.34
CA ARG A 71 7.52 5.65 -2.75
C ARG A 71 7.83 4.31 -3.39
N TYR A 72 6.84 3.59 -3.92
CA TYR A 72 7.10 2.34 -4.66
C TYR A 72 7.92 2.58 -5.92
N ASP A 73 7.67 3.67 -6.66
CA ASP A 73 8.40 4.03 -7.89
C ASP A 73 9.86 4.39 -7.63
N ASN A 74 10.18 4.76 -6.39
CA ASN A 74 11.51 5.17 -5.97
C ASN A 74 12.32 4.03 -5.32
N LEU A 75 11.76 2.83 -5.21
CA LEU A 75 12.48 1.67 -4.64
C LEU A 75 13.57 1.19 -5.60
N GLN A 76 14.74 0.87 -5.05
CA GLN A 76 15.73 0.07 -5.76
C GLN A 76 15.35 -1.41 -5.64
N ILE A 77 14.49 -1.86 -6.55
CA ILE A 77 13.88 -3.19 -6.49
C ILE A 77 14.85 -4.23 -7.10
N PRO A 78 15.24 -5.29 -6.37
CA PRO A 78 15.97 -6.39 -6.98
C PRO A 78 15.09 -7.13 -7.97
N GLN A 79 15.67 -7.62 -9.08
CA GLN A 79 14.92 -8.18 -10.21
C GLN A 79 13.90 -9.27 -9.83
N SER A 80 14.23 -10.12 -8.85
CA SER A 80 13.34 -11.20 -8.38
C SER A 80 12.08 -10.69 -7.68
N PHE A 81 12.08 -9.46 -7.18
CA PHE A 81 10.97 -8.88 -6.41
C PHE A 81 10.07 -7.93 -7.21
N VAL A 82 10.44 -7.57 -8.45
CA VAL A 82 9.71 -6.59 -9.29
C VAL A 82 8.21 -6.89 -9.33
N SER A 83 7.83 -8.11 -9.71
CA SER A 83 6.41 -8.48 -9.79
C SER A 83 5.65 -8.47 -8.46
N SER A 84 6.35 -8.65 -7.33
CA SER A 84 5.71 -8.52 -6.01
C SER A 84 5.48 -7.05 -5.65
N VAL A 85 6.45 -6.18 -5.95
CA VAL A 85 6.37 -4.74 -5.68
C VAL A 85 5.32 -4.08 -6.57
N GLU A 86 5.22 -4.48 -7.84
CA GLU A 86 4.16 -4.01 -8.74
C GLU A 86 2.76 -4.33 -8.20
N LEU A 87 2.54 -5.54 -7.64
CA LEU A 87 1.26 -5.91 -7.05
C LEU A 87 0.99 -5.17 -5.73
N PHE A 88 2.00 -4.93 -4.89
CA PHE A 88 1.83 -4.09 -3.70
C PHE A 88 1.44 -2.66 -4.07
N LYS A 89 2.06 -2.10 -5.11
CA LYS A 89 1.69 -0.77 -5.63
C LYS A 89 0.26 -0.77 -6.14
N LEU A 90 -0.11 -1.75 -6.97
CA LEU A 90 -1.45 -1.88 -7.52
C LEU A 90 -2.51 -2.03 -6.42
N SER A 91 -2.20 -2.78 -5.36
CA SER A 91 -3.04 -2.88 -4.16
C SER A 91 -3.28 -1.49 -3.54
N ALA A 92 -2.21 -0.73 -3.29
CA ALA A 92 -2.31 0.62 -2.70
C ALA A 92 -3.09 1.61 -3.59
N GLU A 93 -2.87 1.56 -4.92
CA GLU A 93 -3.62 2.37 -5.89
C GLU A 93 -5.11 2.02 -5.90
N THR A 94 -5.44 0.72 -5.88
CA THR A 94 -6.82 0.23 -5.84
C THR A 94 -7.50 0.61 -4.51
N GLN A 95 -6.76 0.60 -3.41
CA GLN A 95 -7.27 1.05 -2.12
C GLN A 95 -7.59 2.55 -2.13
N LEU A 96 -6.72 3.39 -2.71
CA LEU A 96 -7.01 4.81 -2.87
C LEU A 96 -8.24 5.05 -3.77
N GLU A 97 -8.41 4.27 -4.83
CA GLU A 97 -9.63 4.33 -5.66
C GLU A 97 -10.88 3.97 -4.84
N SER A 98 -10.82 2.94 -4.00
CA SER A 98 -11.88 2.61 -3.06
C SER A 98 -12.20 3.79 -2.13
N ASP A 99 -11.17 4.42 -1.55
CA ASP A 99 -11.34 5.53 -0.62
C ASP A 99 -12.05 6.71 -1.29
N HIS A 100 -11.74 7.02 -2.56
CA HIS A 100 -12.45 8.04 -3.33
C HIS A 100 -13.95 7.75 -3.48
N TYR A 101 -14.33 6.49 -3.75
CA TYR A 101 -15.73 6.10 -3.83
C TYR A 101 -16.44 6.15 -2.47
N MET A 102 -15.75 5.81 -1.38
CA MET A 102 -16.29 5.97 -0.02
C MET A 102 -16.51 7.46 0.32
N ILE A 103 -15.57 8.33 -0.07
CA ILE A 103 -15.71 9.78 0.07
C ILE A 103 -16.90 10.30 -0.74
N GLU A 104 -17.08 9.81 -1.95
CA GLU A 104 -18.24 10.15 -2.78
C GLU A 104 -19.55 9.71 -2.14
N TRP A 105 -19.61 8.51 -1.56
CA TRP A 105 -20.79 8.05 -0.82
C TRP A 105 -21.07 8.96 0.38
N VAL A 106 -20.08 9.33 1.19
CA VAL A 106 -20.26 10.32 2.28
C VAL A 106 -20.74 11.68 1.74
N ARG A 107 -20.30 12.05 0.54
CA ARG A 107 -20.68 13.31 -0.12
C ARG A 107 -22.10 13.31 -0.66
N THR A 108 -22.59 12.18 -1.17
CA THR A 108 -23.82 12.15 -1.99
C THR A 108 -24.94 11.32 -1.37
N GLY A 109 -24.59 10.34 -0.56
CA GLY A 109 -25.51 9.29 -0.10
C GLY A 109 -25.82 8.25 -1.17
N GLU A 110 -25.11 8.24 -2.31
CA GLU A 110 -25.35 7.30 -3.41
C GLU A 110 -24.78 5.92 -3.08
N ASP A 111 -25.65 4.93 -2.82
CA ASP A 111 -25.24 3.58 -2.44
C ASP A 111 -24.39 2.87 -3.51
N SER A 112 -24.53 3.24 -4.78
CA SER A 112 -23.69 2.71 -5.86
C SER A 112 -22.20 3.00 -5.63
N ALA A 113 -21.85 4.15 -5.06
CA ALA A 113 -20.49 4.50 -4.71
C ALA A 113 -19.98 3.65 -3.53
N HIS A 114 -20.82 3.39 -2.53
CA HIS A 114 -20.46 2.50 -1.41
C HIS A 114 -20.18 1.07 -1.89
N ILE A 115 -21.07 0.50 -2.72
CA ILE A 115 -20.89 -0.84 -3.29
C ILE A 115 -19.60 -0.91 -4.12
N ARG A 116 -19.31 0.13 -4.90
CA ARG A 116 -18.09 0.19 -5.71
C ARG A 116 -16.83 0.27 -4.82
N SER A 117 -16.86 1.06 -3.76
CA SER A 117 -15.79 1.13 -2.76
C SER A 117 -15.54 -0.25 -2.14
N ASP A 118 -16.56 -0.92 -1.62
CA ASP A 118 -16.42 -2.26 -1.01
C ASP A 118 -15.81 -3.28 -1.99
N SER A 119 -16.22 -3.25 -3.26
CA SER A 119 -15.67 -4.12 -4.30
C SER A 119 -14.20 -3.84 -4.58
N LEU A 120 -13.79 -2.57 -4.64
CA LEU A 120 -12.41 -2.17 -4.89
C LEU A 120 -11.52 -2.49 -3.67
N LEU A 121 -12.03 -2.31 -2.46
CA LEU A 121 -11.32 -2.68 -1.24
C LEU A 121 -11.01 -4.18 -1.24
N GLN A 122 -12.00 -5.04 -1.55
CA GLN A 122 -11.74 -6.48 -1.69
C GLN A 122 -10.67 -6.78 -2.75
N GLN A 123 -10.74 -6.11 -3.90
CA GLN A 123 -9.76 -6.26 -4.98
C GLN A 123 -8.34 -5.85 -4.55
N SER A 124 -8.21 -4.79 -3.73
CA SER A 124 -6.90 -4.39 -3.18
C SER A 124 -6.29 -5.47 -2.28
N PHE A 125 -7.10 -6.17 -1.47
CA PHE A 125 -6.63 -7.28 -0.65
C PHE A 125 -6.22 -8.48 -1.50
N ASP A 126 -6.94 -8.77 -2.58
CA ASP A 126 -6.55 -9.84 -3.51
C ASP A 126 -5.18 -9.56 -4.15
N TYR A 127 -4.93 -8.30 -4.52
CA TYR A 127 -3.61 -7.86 -5.01
C TYR A 127 -2.52 -7.96 -3.93
N GLU A 128 -2.81 -7.55 -2.70
CA GLU A 128 -1.86 -7.67 -1.57
C GLU A 128 -1.50 -9.13 -1.30
N MET A 129 -2.48 -10.04 -1.29
CA MET A 129 -2.24 -11.46 -1.09
C MET A 129 -1.40 -12.06 -2.21
N ALA A 130 -1.67 -11.68 -3.46
CA ALA A 130 -0.87 -12.08 -4.60
C ALA A 130 0.57 -11.52 -4.53
N ALA A 131 0.72 -10.27 -4.06
CA ALA A 131 2.01 -9.63 -3.83
C ALA A 131 2.83 -10.39 -2.78
N LEU A 132 2.22 -10.71 -1.63
CA LEU A 132 2.84 -11.48 -0.55
C LEU A 132 3.24 -12.88 -1.00
N ALA A 133 2.42 -13.56 -1.80
CA ALA A 133 2.76 -14.86 -2.36
C ALA A 133 4.00 -14.79 -3.25
N LYS A 134 4.06 -13.82 -4.17
CA LYS A 134 5.23 -13.60 -5.04
C LYS A 134 6.47 -13.20 -4.25
N PHE A 135 6.31 -12.35 -3.25
CA PHE A 135 7.41 -11.91 -2.39
C PHE A 135 8.05 -13.09 -1.63
N LYS A 136 7.21 -13.97 -1.05
CA LYS A 136 7.68 -15.18 -0.35
C LYS A 136 8.37 -16.16 -1.30
N LEU A 137 7.86 -16.32 -2.53
CA LEU A 137 8.52 -17.15 -3.55
C LEU A 137 9.91 -16.60 -3.91
N ALA A 138 10.02 -15.28 -4.11
CA ALA A 138 11.29 -14.62 -4.40
C ALA A 138 12.29 -14.75 -3.25
N GLN A 139 11.85 -14.62 -1.99
CA GLN A 139 12.69 -14.89 -0.80
C GLN A 139 13.19 -16.34 -0.75
N GLY A 140 12.32 -17.31 -1.04
CA GLY A 140 12.66 -18.73 -1.05
C GLY A 140 13.69 -19.09 -2.14
N GLN A 141 13.64 -18.43 -3.30
CA GLN A 141 14.61 -18.61 -4.39
C GLN A 141 15.98 -17.98 -4.10
N THR A 142 16.07 -17.03 -3.17
CA THR A 142 17.33 -16.36 -2.81
C THR A 142 18.13 -17.07 -1.70
N ASN A 143 17.60 -18.13 -1.08
CA ASN A 143 18.35 -18.98 -0.13
C ASN A 143 18.96 -20.18 -0.88
N PRO A 144 20.29 -20.29 -1.01
CA PRO A 144 20.96 -21.46 -1.57
C PRO A 144 20.87 -22.69 -0.64
#